data_AF-A0AA87NLA8-F1
#
_entry.id   AF-A0AA87NLA8-F1
#
_cell.length_a   1.000
_cell.length_b   1.000
_cell.length_c   1.000
_cell.angle_alpha   90.00
_cell.angle_beta   90.00
_cell.angle_gamma   90.00
#
_symmetry.space_group_name_H-M   'P 1'
#
loop_
_entity.id
_entity.type
_entity.pdbx_description
1 polymer ?
#
loop_
_entity_poly.entity_id
_entity_poly.type
_entity_poly.pdbx_seq_one_letter_code
_entity_poly.pdbx_strand_id
1 'polypeptide(L)'
;MKDMRRTVLVLLSFFFIVISGFTDPLSEGMYTRERLMQVYRNEIAEASSHEIAASEVGEWYDIIETSLFMLIRRTELFRGSMRLIITDRKNAHCMMYPDGTFLVSTGLLDYIDSLLFMDTFGSARKIRNLNNERENFFAPIAAVCAAQFALNYYNTAKNTALSPEKLYTVDIMASVLLTIAGYPQGLLETWLNRLALLYADTETAKVFASFSTGSVKPAVRLEQLNGNGDDITHLYEEISGVLFALQNRRGTVDARTVLSNLLQLFPQSLYINRLNALVAHQAWLNSLDKRDTEMATILPAAVYDNASVFAFFQSADFMFENDDDDEQSDYVSKTMPTRSNSALYEQAKKAYSDYLTMIYEAGSASSYAYLLASSPLTHERDAVLSIAEQADLFHTGADDKTARANYAALLSLLRKDYTKAQQLLADCLDSSARKTTGKVLFVTTGFPADERLIRCNYFRILKKLNNKTGAAKERQWLADILKEPETVVPIVIRNVSVGDTVDKLLSAWDRPSSIIYNYYSERWLYRLLNVELIIRSKDGDGAVLQMSIGFPSSLTLFNEIRTGDSREAFEKVCGKAVYRSCDALMYHKQGNLLQVMYGNNKIRNITIRNINEKR
;
A
#
# COMPACT_ATOMS: atom_id res chain seq x y z
N MET A 1 -31.09 -32.82 25.45
CA MET A 1 -29.77 -32.65 24.78
C MET A 1 -29.82 -32.99 23.28
N LYS A 2 -30.81 -32.47 22.52
CA LYS A 2 -30.86 -32.62 21.05
C LYS A 2 -31.12 -31.31 20.29
N ASP A 3 -31.29 -30.18 20.98
CA ASP A 3 -31.63 -28.89 20.35
C ASP A 3 -30.56 -27.78 20.46
N MET A 4 -29.33 -28.09 20.90
CA MET A 4 -28.25 -27.08 20.99
C MET A 4 -27.20 -27.17 19.88
N ARG A 5 -27.39 -28.02 18.86
CA ARG A 5 -26.50 -28.12 17.69
C ARG A 5 -27.01 -27.36 16.44
N ARG A 6 -28.20 -26.75 16.50
CA ARG A 6 -28.79 -26.03 15.35
C ARG A 6 -28.46 -24.54 15.29
N THR A 7 -27.88 -23.96 16.33
CA THR A 7 -27.67 -22.49 16.39
C THR A 7 -26.23 -22.06 16.06
N VAL A 8 -25.26 -22.97 16.01
CA VAL A 8 -23.85 -22.67 15.68
C VAL A 8 -23.49 -23.01 14.23
N LEU A 9 -24.39 -23.67 13.49
CA LEU A 9 -24.20 -24.02 12.07
C LEU A 9 -24.66 -22.91 11.10
N VAL A 10 -25.10 -21.75 11.60
CA VAL A 10 -25.76 -20.69 10.80
C VAL A 10 -24.79 -19.58 10.32
N LEU A 11 -23.49 -19.65 10.64
CA LEU A 11 -22.48 -18.67 10.17
C LEU A 11 -21.53 -19.21 9.07
N LEU A 12 -21.81 -20.39 8.51
CA LEU A 12 -20.99 -21.02 7.47
C LEU A 12 -21.81 -21.46 6.24
N SER A 13 -22.93 -20.77 5.99
CA SER A 13 -23.69 -20.91 4.76
C SER A 13 -23.20 -19.88 3.75
N PHE A 14 -22.21 -20.30 2.96
CA PHE A 14 -21.84 -19.67 1.70
C PHE A 14 -23.10 -19.35 0.88
N PHE A 15 -23.30 -18.07 0.55
CA PHE A 15 -24.22 -17.68 -0.51
C PHE A 15 -23.60 -18.11 -1.85
N PHE A 16 -23.85 -19.36 -2.25
CA PHE A 16 -23.69 -19.79 -3.64
C PHE A 16 -24.89 -19.27 -4.43
N ILE A 17 -24.75 -18.11 -5.05
CA ILE A 17 -25.58 -17.78 -6.22
C ILE A 17 -24.89 -18.45 -7.41
N VAL A 18 -25.45 -19.58 -7.85
CA VAL A 18 -25.09 -20.21 -9.11
C VAL A 18 -25.66 -19.33 -10.23
N ILE A 19 -24.81 -18.48 -10.83
CA ILE A 19 -25.06 -17.92 -12.15
C ILE A 19 -24.29 -18.79 -13.14
N SER A 20 -25.03 -19.57 -13.92
CA SER A 20 -24.52 -20.35 -15.04
C SER A 20 -24.05 -19.45 -16.19
N GLY A 21 -22.83 -19.65 -16.70
CA GLY A 21 -22.47 -19.36 -18.10
C GLY A 21 -21.19 -18.56 -18.35
N PHE A 22 -20.71 -17.76 -17.40
CA PHE A 22 -19.42 -17.06 -17.48
C PHE A 22 -18.78 -17.15 -16.09
N THR A 23 -17.56 -17.67 -16.00
CA THR A 23 -16.81 -17.64 -14.73
C THR A 23 -16.42 -16.20 -14.47
N ASP A 24 -17.10 -15.56 -13.51
CA ASP A 24 -16.77 -14.21 -13.06
C ASP A 24 -15.37 -14.21 -12.41
N PRO A 25 -14.45 -13.31 -12.83
CA PRO A 25 -13.07 -13.29 -12.35
C PRO A 25 -12.95 -13.21 -10.82
N LEU A 26 -13.90 -12.57 -10.14
CA LEU A 26 -13.90 -12.44 -8.69
C LEU A 26 -14.09 -13.79 -8.00
N SER A 27 -15.08 -14.57 -8.47
CA SER A 27 -15.37 -15.90 -7.96
C SER A 27 -14.21 -16.87 -8.23
N GLU A 28 -13.62 -16.80 -9.43
CA GLU A 28 -12.45 -17.60 -9.80
C GLU A 28 -11.23 -17.32 -8.92
N GLY A 29 -10.98 -16.04 -8.60
CA GLY A 29 -9.94 -15.64 -7.66
C GLY A 29 -10.10 -16.28 -6.29
N MET A 30 -11.31 -16.27 -5.75
CA MET A 30 -11.61 -16.91 -4.47
C MET A 30 -11.33 -18.42 -4.52
N TYR A 31 -11.84 -19.12 -5.54
CA TYR A 31 -11.63 -20.58 -5.68
C TYR A 31 -10.16 -20.96 -5.90
N THR A 32 -9.43 -20.17 -6.68
CA THR A 32 -8.00 -20.37 -6.93
C THR A 32 -7.22 -20.33 -5.62
N ARG A 33 -7.49 -19.32 -4.77
CA ARG A 33 -6.86 -19.20 -3.45
C ARG A 33 -7.28 -20.31 -2.52
N GLU A 34 -8.57 -20.65 -2.45
CA GLU A 34 -9.05 -21.76 -1.64
C GLU A 34 -8.37 -23.08 -1.97
N ARG A 35 -8.15 -23.36 -3.26
CA ARG A 35 -7.48 -24.57 -3.74
C ARG A 35 -6.01 -24.62 -3.33
N LEU A 36 -5.29 -23.51 -3.46
CA LEU A 36 -3.90 -23.39 -2.98
C LEU A 36 -3.81 -23.54 -1.46
N MET A 37 -4.80 -23.03 -0.72
CA MET A 37 -4.83 -23.09 0.75
C MET A 37 -5.06 -24.50 1.30
N GLN A 38 -5.61 -25.44 0.52
CA GLN A 38 -5.94 -26.79 1.00
C GLN A 38 -4.77 -27.52 1.64
N VAL A 39 -3.56 -27.39 1.09
CA VAL A 39 -2.36 -28.06 1.63
C VAL A 39 -1.84 -27.47 2.94
N TYR A 40 -2.20 -26.21 3.23
CA TYR A 40 -1.75 -25.48 4.42
C TYR A 40 -2.77 -25.49 5.56
N ARG A 41 -4.01 -25.98 5.32
CA ARG A 41 -5.10 -25.93 6.32
C ARG A 41 -4.73 -26.52 7.68
N ASN A 42 -4.09 -27.69 7.69
CA ASN A 42 -3.73 -28.36 8.95
C ASN A 42 -2.66 -27.59 9.73
N GLU A 43 -1.67 -27.04 9.03
CA GLU A 43 -0.59 -26.24 9.63
C GLU A 43 -1.13 -24.94 10.22
N ILE A 44 -1.98 -24.23 9.48
CA ILE A 44 -2.62 -23.00 9.94
C ILE A 44 -3.55 -23.29 11.12
N ALA A 45 -4.30 -24.38 11.10
CA ALA A 45 -5.17 -24.77 12.21
C ALA A 45 -4.37 -25.07 13.48
N GLU A 46 -3.27 -25.81 13.37
CA GLU A 46 -2.37 -26.13 14.49
C GLU A 46 -1.62 -24.89 15.00
N ALA A 47 -1.24 -23.97 14.13
CA ALA A 47 -0.64 -22.70 14.56
C ALA A 47 -1.66 -21.81 15.27
N SER A 48 -2.89 -21.75 14.75
CA SER A 48 -4.00 -21.00 15.35
C SER A 48 -4.39 -21.52 16.72
N SER A 49 -4.25 -22.83 16.99
CA SER A 49 -4.54 -23.39 18.32
C SER A 49 -3.52 -23.01 19.39
N HIS A 50 -2.35 -22.52 18.97
CA HIS A 50 -1.27 -22.03 19.83
C HIS A 50 -0.99 -20.55 19.57
N GLU A 51 -2.00 -19.79 19.14
CA GLU A 51 -1.87 -18.36 18.87
C GLU A 51 -1.74 -17.57 20.18
N ILE A 52 -0.78 -16.65 20.20
CA ILE A 52 -0.46 -15.78 21.33
C ILE A 52 -1.10 -14.40 21.10
N ALA A 53 -1.64 -13.80 22.16
CA ALA A 53 -2.23 -12.47 22.06
C ALA A 53 -1.15 -11.36 21.90
N ALA A 54 -1.49 -10.26 21.24
CA ALA A 54 -0.57 -9.12 21.05
C ALA A 54 0.05 -8.62 22.37
N SER A 55 -0.72 -8.60 23.47
CA SER A 55 -0.23 -8.18 24.79
C SER A 55 0.84 -9.10 25.39
N GLU A 56 0.81 -10.39 25.04
CA GLU A 56 1.75 -11.40 25.55
C GLU A 56 3.05 -11.40 24.74
N VAL A 57 2.99 -11.04 23.45
CA VAL A 57 4.15 -10.89 22.57
C VAL A 57 4.94 -9.60 22.86
N GLY A 58 4.29 -8.57 23.41
CA GLY A 58 4.93 -7.32 23.79
C GLY A 58 5.42 -6.50 22.59
N GLU A 59 6.62 -5.91 22.70
CA GLU A 59 7.18 -5.01 21.68
C GLU A 59 7.33 -5.67 20.30
N TRP A 60 7.45 -7.00 20.26
CA TRP A 60 7.55 -7.76 19.02
C TRP A 60 6.30 -7.62 18.15
N TYR A 61 5.11 -7.45 18.73
CA TYR A 61 3.89 -7.24 17.94
C TYR A 61 4.03 -5.98 17.08
N ASP A 62 4.45 -4.87 17.67
CA ASP A 62 4.60 -3.61 16.95
C ASP A 62 5.73 -3.67 15.90
N ILE A 63 6.80 -4.42 16.18
CA ILE A 63 7.91 -4.65 15.25
C ILE A 63 7.42 -5.45 14.04
N ILE A 64 6.72 -6.56 14.27
CA ILE A 64 6.16 -7.40 13.19
C ILE A 64 5.14 -6.60 12.37
N GLU A 65 4.23 -5.90 13.04
CA GLU A 65 3.21 -5.08 12.39
C GLU A 65 3.86 -4.00 11.51
N THR A 66 4.84 -3.27 12.05
CA THR A 66 5.53 -2.22 11.29
C THR A 66 6.30 -2.83 10.11
N SER A 67 7.01 -3.95 10.32
CA SER A 67 7.75 -4.59 9.25
C SER A 67 6.85 -5.04 8.10
N LEU A 68 5.72 -5.67 8.42
CA LEU A 68 4.74 -6.09 7.42
C LEU A 68 4.08 -4.89 6.74
N PHE A 69 3.74 -3.84 7.49
CA PHE A 69 3.20 -2.61 6.91
C PHE A 69 4.15 -2.01 5.88
N MET A 70 5.44 -1.89 6.22
CA MET A 70 6.47 -1.35 5.34
C MET A 70 6.73 -2.26 4.13
N LEU A 71 6.75 -3.59 4.29
CA LEU A 71 7.02 -4.51 3.19
C LEU A 71 5.84 -4.71 2.25
N ILE A 72 4.60 -4.55 2.74
CA ILE A 72 3.39 -4.90 2.00
C ILE A 72 2.59 -3.68 1.55
N ARG A 73 2.33 -2.75 2.48
CA ARG A 73 1.47 -1.58 2.21
C ARG A 73 2.27 -0.50 1.51
N ARG A 74 3.42 -0.13 2.05
CA ARG A 74 4.28 0.92 1.48
C ARG A 74 4.82 0.58 0.09
N THR A 75 5.02 -0.70 -0.22
CA THR A 75 5.44 -1.19 -1.54
C THR A 75 4.26 -1.40 -2.50
N GLU A 76 3.01 -1.24 -2.07
CA GLU A 76 1.81 -1.57 -2.83
C GLU A 76 1.71 -3.04 -3.28
N LEU A 77 2.35 -3.95 -2.55
CA LEU A 77 2.32 -5.38 -2.87
C LEU A 77 0.92 -5.96 -2.74
N PHE A 78 0.20 -5.60 -1.68
CA PHE A 78 -1.18 -6.04 -1.46
C PHE A 78 -1.90 -5.10 -0.48
N ARG A 79 -3.19 -4.83 -0.72
CA ARG A 79 -4.03 -3.99 0.16
C ARG A 79 -5.17 -4.74 0.84
N GLY A 80 -5.39 -6.01 0.50
CA GLY A 80 -6.41 -6.82 1.15
C GLY A 80 -6.12 -7.16 2.62
N SER A 81 -7.11 -7.74 3.28
CA SER A 81 -7.01 -8.19 4.67
C SER A 81 -5.94 -9.27 4.82
N MET A 82 -5.09 -9.14 5.85
CA MET A 82 -4.01 -10.08 6.14
C MET A 82 -4.08 -10.50 7.60
N ARG A 83 -4.34 -11.77 7.85
CA ARG A 83 -4.31 -12.32 9.20
C ARG A 83 -2.85 -12.47 9.64
N LEU A 84 -2.56 -12.08 10.87
CA LEU A 84 -1.26 -12.31 11.51
C LEU A 84 -1.44 -13.40 12.57
N ILE A 85 -0.64 -14.46 12.50
CA ILE A 85 -0.61 -15.53 13.50
C ILE A 85 0.77 -15.53 14.15
N ILE A 86 0.81 -15.24 15.44
CA ILE A 86 2.02 -15.40 16.26
C ILE A 86 1.82 -16.66 17.10
N THR A 87 2.60 -17.71 16.83
CA THR A 87 2.37 -19.04 17.41
C THR A 87 3.43 -19.40 18.43
N ASP A 88 3.01 -19.98 19.56
CA ASP A 88 3.93 -20.50 20.57
C ASP A 88 4.57 -21.81 20.10
N ARG A 89 5.74 -21.68 19.47
CA ARG A 89 6.53 -22.81 18.96
C ARG A 89 8.01 -22.51 19.11
N LYS A 90 8.73 -23.47 19.69
CA LYS A 90 10.19 -23.37 19.88
C LYS A 90 10.99 -23.38 18.57
N ASN A 91 10.48 -24.06 17.54
CA ASN A 91 11.15 -24.09 16.24
C ASN A 91 10.92 -22.77 15.52
N ALA A 92 11.99 -22.19 14.97
CA ALA A 92 11.92 -20.97 14.21
C ALA A 92 11.15 -21.21 12.91
N HIS A 93 10.13 -20.40 12.68
CA HIS A 93 9.26 -20.49 11.52
C HIS A 93 8.66 -19.12 11.16
N CYS A 94 8.62 -18.84 9.86
CA CYS A 94 8.06 -17.64 9.27
C CYS A 94 7.53 -17.98 7.88
N MET A 95 6.28 -17.63 7.57
CA MET A 95 5.66 -17.97 6.29
C MET A 95 4.54 -16.99 5.92
N MET A 96 4.39 -16.71 4.63
CA MET A 96 3.22 -16.03 4.07
C MET A 96 2.48 -17.00 3.15
N TYR A 97 1.21 -17.24 3.45
CA TYR A 97 0.36 -18.20 2.73
C TYR A 97 -0.34 -17.56 1.52
N PRO A 98 -0.85 -18.38 0.58
CA PRO A 98 -1.50 -17.89 -0.64
C PRO A 98 -2.61 -16.85 -0.46
N ASP A 99 -3.32 -16.86 0.66
CA ASP A 99 -4.40 -15.94 1.01
C ASP A 99 -3.92 -14.63 1.69
N GLY A 100 -2.62 -14.49 1.91
CA GLY A 100 -2.01 -13.36 2.62
C GLY A 100 -1.92 -13.54 4.14
N THR A 101 -2.34 -14.68 4.69
CA THR A 101 -2.08 -14.99 6.11
C THR A 101 -0.58 -15.05 6.36
N PHE A 102 -0.10 -14.29 7.35
CA PHE A 102 1.30 -14.27 7.76
C PHE A 102 1.46 -14.97 9.10
N LEU A 103 2.44 -15.86 9.20
CA LEU A 103 2.71 -16.63 10.39
C LEU A 103 4.15 -16.46 10.84
N VAL A 104 4.33 -16.33 12.16
CA VAL A 104 5.65 -16.27 12.82
C VAL A 104 5.61 -17.02 14.15
N SER A 105 6.66 -17.78 14.43
CA SER A 105 6.83 -18.51 15.70
C SER A 105 7.57 -17.69 16.76
N THR A 106 7.24 -17.86 18.03
CA THR A 106 8.04 -17.32 19.16
C THR A 106 9.49 -17.76 19.16
N GLY A 107 9.78 -19.00 18.76
CA GLY A 107 11.16 -19.50 18.69
C GLY A 107 12.08 -18.70 17.75
N LEU A 108 11.53 -18.07 16.70
CA LEU A 108 12.28 -17.14 15.87
C LEU A 108 12.57 -15.83 16.62
N LEU A 109 11.57 -15.29 17.32
CA LEU A 109 11.67 -14.03 18.06
C LEU A 109 12.66 -14.16 19.22
N ASP A 110 12.55 -15.24 19.99
CA ASP A 110 13.43 -15.57 21.12
C ASP A 110 14.88 -15.74 20.66
N TYR A 111 15.10 -16.34 19.49
CA TYR A 111 16.43 -16.46 18.90
C TYR A 111 17.02 -15.09 18.55
N ILE A 112 16.25 -14.22 17.91
CA ILE A 112 16.70 -12.87 17.56
C ILE A 112 17.08 -12.10 18.83
N ASP A 113 16.23 -12.14 19.85
CA ASP A 113 16.50 -11.49 21.13
C ASP A 113 17.76 -12.04 21.80
N SER A 114 17.92 -13.36 21.82
CA SER A 114 19.09 -14.01 22.41
C SER A 114 20.39 -13.55 21.74
N LEU A 115 20.39 -13.47 20.41
CA LEU A 115 21.57 -13.05 19.64
C LEU A 115 21.89 -11.57 19.86
N LEU A 116 20.89 -10.68 19.74
CA LEU A 116 21.09 -9.25 19.95
C LEU A 116 21.52 -8.93 21.39
N PHE A 117 21.03 -9.68 22.38
CA PHE A 117 21.45 -9.54 23.76
C PHE A 117 22.92 -9.94 23.98
N MET A 118 23.36 -11.04 23.35
CA MET A 118 24.77 -11.46 23.41
C MET A 118 25.70 -10.46 22.72
N ASP A 119 25.31 -9.90 21.58
CA ASP A 119 26.07 -8.90 20.84
C ASP A 119 26.21 -7.55 21.58
N THR A 120 25.31 -7.27 22.53
CA THR A 120 25.29 -6.05 23.33
C THR A 120 25.85 -6.22 24.75
N PHE A 121 26.27 -7.45 25.10
CA PHE A 121 26.84 -7.79 26.40
C PHE A 121 28.14 -6.99 26.62
N GLY A 122 28.11 -6.05 27.57
CA GLY A 122 29.25 -5.16 27.89
C GLY A 122 28.99 -3.65 27.66
N SER A 123 27.85 -3.25 27.09
CA SER A 123 27.49 -1.83 26.95
C SER A 123 26.08 -1.53 27.48
N ALA A 124 25.97 -1.14 28.75
CA ALA A 124 24.71 -0.76 29.40
C ALA A 124 23.94 0.36 28.68
N ARG A 125 24.62 1.17 27.83
CA ARG A 125 24.01 2.24 27.03
C ARG A 125 23.32 1.72 25.77
N LYS A 126 23.77 0.60 25.19
CA LYS A 126 23.15 -0.03 24.00
C LYS A 126 21.93 -0.91 24.34
N ILE A 127 21.82 -1.39 25.57
CA ILE A 127 20.77 -2.34 26.00
C ILE A 127 19.37 -1.68 26.14
N ARG A 128 19.25 -0.35 26.16
CA ARG A 128 18.00 0.34 26.55
C ARG A 128 16.85 0.24 25.53
N ASN A 129 17.12 0.04 24.24
CA ASN A 129 16.10 -0.17 23.21
C ASN A 129 16.74 -0.83 21.99
N LEU A 130 16.32 -2.05 21.66
CA LEU A 130 16.81 -2.84 20.51
C LEU A 130 15.76 -2.99 19.40
N ASN A 131 14.68 -2.18 19.41
CA ASN A 131 13.55 -2.39 18.52
C ASN A 131 13.92 -2.18 17.05
N ASN A 132 14.86 -1.28 16.76
CA ASN A 132 15.35 -1.08 15.40
C ASN A 132 16.23 -2.26 14.95
N GLU A 133 17.08 -2.78 15.82
CA GLU A 133 17.94 -3.93 15.57
C GLU A 133 17.09 -5.19 15.36
N ARG A 134 16.05 -5.39 16.16
CA ARG A 134 15.04 -6.45 15.99
C ARG A 134 14.32 -6.34 14.66
N GLU A 135 13.84 -5.14 14.31
CA GLU A 135 13.17 -4.87 13.04
C GLU A 135 14.09 -5.17 11.85
N ASN A 136 15.34 -4.67 11.87
CA ASN A 136 16.34 -4.92 10.82
C ASN A 136 16.74 -6.40 10.73
N PHE A 137 16.64 -7.17 11.82
CA PHE A 137 16.85 -8.62 11.78
C PHE A 137 15.64 -9.33 11.15
N PHE A 138 14.43 -8.96 11.55
CA PHE A 138 13.20 -9.63 11.13
C PHE A 138 12.79 -9.28 9.69
N ALA A 139 12.95 -8.02 9.27
CA ALA A 139 12.55 -7.51 7.96
C ALA A 139 13.05 -8.35 6.77
N PRO A 140 14.33 -8.75 6.66
CA PRO A 140 14.78 -9.58 5.54
C PRO A 140 14.13 -10.98 5.53
N ILE A 141 13.77 -11.53 6.68
CA ILE A 141 13.06 -12.81 6.78
C ILE A 141 11.64 -12.66 6.25
N ALA A 142 10.93 -11.63 6.71
CA ALA A 142 9.59 -11.32 6.24
C ALA A 142 9.57 -10.95 4.74
N ALA A 143 10.62 -10.29 4.24
CA ALA A 143 10.75 -9.90 2.83
C ALA A 143 10.85 -11.12 1.90
N VAL A 144 11.54 -12.20 2.31
CA VAL A 144 11.58 -13.46 1.54
C VAL A 144 10.17 -14.07 1.42
N CYS A 145 9.41 -14.09 2.52
CA CYS A 145 8.02 -14.56 2.51
C CYS A 145 7.13 -13.66 1.62
N ALA A 146 7.27 -12.34 1.73
CA ALA A 146 6.53 -11.37 0.92
C ALA A 146 6.88 -11.48 -0.58
N ALA A 147 8.15 -11.73 -0.92
CA ALA A 147 8.60 -11.92 -2.29
C ALA A 147 8.03 -13.21 -2.91
N GLN A 148 7.97 -14.30 -2.16
CA GLN A 148 7.30 -15.53 -2.61
C GLN A 148 5.82 -15.28 -2.89
N PHE A 149 5.14 -14.52 -2.02
CA PHE A 149 3.76 -14.10 -2.25
C PHE A 149 3.62 -13.20 -3.48
N ALA A 150 4.48 -12.20 -3.62
CA ALA A 150 4.50 -11.28 -4.77
C ALA A 150 4.62 -12.04 -6.10
N LEU A 151 5.48 -13.04 -6.15
CA LEU A 151 5.72 -13.88 -7.34
C LEU A 151 4.66 -14.99 -7.52
N ASN A 152 3.74 -15.14 -6.57
CA ASN A 152 2.72 -16.19 -6.54
C ASN A 152 3.30 -17.62 -6.62
N TYR A 153 4.47 -17.85 -6.01
CA TYR A 153 5.15 -19.14 -6.05
C TYR A 153 4.58 -20.11 -5.00
N TYR A 154 3.41 -20.66 -5.31
CA TYR A 154 2.73 -21.67 -4.51
C TYR A 154 2.35 -22.90 -5.35
N ASN A 155 2.09 -24.02 -4.68
CA ASN A 155 1.69 -25.27 -5.31
C ASN A 155 0.59 -25.96 -4.49
N THR A 156 -0.28 -26.71 -5.18
CA THR A 156 -1.30 -27.57 -4.57
C THR A 156 -0.74 -28.89 -4.04
N ALA A 157 0.56 -29.16 -4.21
CA ALA A 157 1.26 -30.29 -3.62
C ALA A 157 2.02 -29.88 -2.35
N LYS A 158 1.78 -30.60 -1.24
CA LYS A 158 2.37 -30.35 0.07
C LYS A 158 3.89 -30.53 0.03
N ASN A 159 4.63 -29.64 0.72
CA ASN A 159 6.09 -29.68 0.88
C ASN A 159 6.88 -29.70 -0.45
N THR A 160 6.32 -29.12 -1.51
CA THR A 160 7.04 -28.99 -2.78
C THR A 160 8.11 -27.90 -2.62
N ALA A 161 9.38 -28.29 -2.67
CA ALA A 161 10.48 -27.33 -2.70
C ALA A 161 10.42 -26.49 -4.00
N LEU A 162 10.75 -25.20 -3.89
CA LEU A 162 10.94 -24.35 -5.06
C LEU A 162 12.15 -24.82 -5.86
N SER A 163 12.11 -24.65 -7.18
CA SER A 163 13.31 -24.85 -8.00
C SER A 163 14.37 -23.81 -7.64
N PRO A 164 15.66 -24.10 -7.87
CA PRO A 164 16.73 -23.14 -7.58
C PRO A 164 16.50 -21.77 -8.24
N GLU A 165 16.06 -21.74 -9.49
CA GLU A 165 15.81 -20.51 -10.24
C GLU A 165 14.73 -19.67 -9.57
N LYS A 166 13.60 -20.29 -9.19
CA LYS A 166 12.52 -19.61 -8.47
C LYS A 166 12.98 -19.06 -7.13
N LEU A 167 13.84 -19.80 -6.43
CA LEU A 167 14.39 -19.36 -5.15
C LEU A 167 15.30 -18.14 -5.32
N TYR A 168 16.16 -18.12 -6.34
CA TYR A 168 16.99 -16.95 -6.63
C TYR A 168 16.15 -15.73 -7.03
N THR A 169 15.08 -15.94 -7.81
CA THR A 169 14.12 -14.87 -8.13
C THR A 169 13.43 -14.33 -6.88
N VAL A 170 13.08 -15.18 -5.90
CA VAL A 170 12.53 -14.76 -4.61
C VAL A 170 13.54 -13.88 -3.87
N ASP A 171 14.82 -14.25 -3.84
CA ASP A 171 15.86 -13.45 -3.17
C ASP A 171 16.07 -12.08 -3.85
N ILE A 172 16.09 -12.03 -5.19
CA ILE A 172 16.14 -10.78 -5.96
C ILE A 172 14.94 -9.89 -5.62
N MET A 173 13.72 -10.42 -5.69
CA MET A 173 12.50 -9.67 -5.38
C MET A 173 12.45 -9.22 -3.91
N ALA A 174 12.94 -10.03 -2.97
CA ALA A 174 13.02 -9.65 -1.55
C ALA A 174 13.97 -8.46 -1.34
N SER A 175 15.12 -8.43 -2.02
CA SER A 175 16.05 -7.30 -1.98
C SER A 175 15.42 -6.02 -2.54
N VAL A 176 14.67 -6.12 -3.65
CA VAL A 176 13.91 -5.00 -4.23
C VAL A 176 12.84 -4.49 -3.26
N LEU A 177 12.05 -5.39 -2.65
CA LEU A 177 11.01 -5.01 -1.69
C LEU A 177 11.58 -4.31 -0.45
N LEU A 178 12.70 -4.79 0.09
CA LEU A 178 13.40 -4.14 1.21
C LEU A 178 13.83 -2.72 0.85
N THR A 179 14.39 -2.55 -0.35
CA THR A 179 14.86 -1.24 -0.83
C THR A 179 13.70 -0.27 -1.02
N ILE A 180 12.59 -0.69 -1.64
CA ILE A 180 11.37 0.14 -1.82
C ILE A 180 10.73 0.48 -0.46
N ALA A 181 10.74 -0.46 0.48
CA ALA A 181 10.26 -0.26 1.84
C ALA A 181 11.15 0.69 2.66
N GLY A 182 12.31 1.11 2.14
CA GLY A 182 13.21 2.06 2.79
C GLY A 182 14.12 1.45 3.85
N TYR A 183 14.28 0.12 3.85
CA TYR A 183 15.25 -0.53 4.72
C TYR A 183 16.70 -0.32 4.23
N PRO A 184 17.69 -0.39 5.13
CA PRO A 184 19.09 -0.41 4.75
C PRO A 184 19.42 -1.52 3.73
N GLN A 185 20.30 -1.22 2.78
CA GLN A 185 20.84 -2.21 1.85
C GLN A 185 21.73 -3.21 2.60
N GLY A 186 21.84 -4.45 2.10
CA GLY A 186 22.68 -5.49 2.70
C GLY A 186 21.99 -6.37 3.76
N LEU A 187 20.73 -6.09 4.11
CA LEU A 187 20.03 -6.86 5.15
C LEU A 187 19.76 -8.30 4.75
N LEU A 188 19.43 -8.57 3.47
CA LEU A 188 19.17 -9.92 2.99
C LEU A 188 20.46 -10.74 2.95
N GLU A 189 21.56 -10.14 2.48
CA GLU A 189 22.89 -10.71 2.45
C GLU A 189 23.37 -11.08 3.87
N THR A 190 23.10 -10.19 4.84
CA THR A 190 23.38 -10.43 6.26
C THR A 190 22.58 -11.61 6.78
N TRP A 191 21.30 -11.70 6.42
CA TRP A 191 20.44 -12.82 6.80
C TRP A 191 20.91 -14.15 6.20
N LEU A 192 21.23 -14.21 4.90
CA LEU A 192 21.71 -15.43 4.23
C LEU A 192 23.04 -15.92 4.82
N ASN A 193 23.96 -15.01 5.14
CA ASN A 193 25.19 -15.34 5.87
C ASN A 193 24.91 -15.95 7.25
N ARG A 194 23.99 -15.34 8.02
CA ARG A 194 23.59 -15.89 9.33
C ARG A 194 22.95 -17.26 9.20
N LEU A 195 22.08 -17.46 8.21
CA LEU A 195 21.44 -18.74 7.95
C LEU A 195 22.47 -19.83 7.59
N ALA A 196 23.54 -19.48 6.87
CA ALA A 196 24.65 -20.39 6.60
C ALA A 196 25.36 -20.84 7.90
N LEU A 197 25.60 -19.90 8.83
CA LEU A 197 26.21 -20.20 10.14
C LEU A 197 25.29 -21.07 11.01
N LEU A 198 23.98 -20.78 11.00
CA LEU A 198 22.97 -21.58 11.70
C LEU A 198 22.92 -23.04 11.23
N TYR A 199 23.18 -23.29 9.95
CA TYR A 199 23.23 -24.66 9.41
C TYR A 199 24.57 -25.36 9.59
N ALA A 200 25.60 -24.66 10.09
CA ALA A 200 26.86 -25.29 10.46
C ALA A 200 26.77 -26.03 11.81
N ASP A 201 25.86 -25.61 12.70
CA ASP A 201 25.61 -26.27 13.98
C ASP A 201 24.37 -27.18 13.93
N THR A 202 24.48 -28.40 14.46
CA THR A 202 23.46 -29.44 14.25
C THR A 202 22.20 -29.20 15.08
N GLU A 203 22.31 -28.60 16.26
CA GLU A 203 21.16 -28.34 17.14
C GLU A 203 20.36 -27.12 16.65
N THR A 204 21.05 -26.04 16.30
CA THR A 204 20.40 -24.87 15.71
C THR A 204 19.81 -25.14 14.32
N ALA A 205 20.44 -26.01 13.50
CA ALA A 205 19.85 -26.45 12.23
C ALA A 205 18.50 -27.15 12.40
N LYS A 206 18.28 -27.91 13.49
CA LYS A 206 16.97 -28.52 13.78
C LYS A 206 15.91 -27.47 14.11
N VAL A 207 16.29 -26.44 14.89
CA VAL A 207 15.39 -25.32 15.24
C VAL A 207 14.97 -24.54 14.00
N PHE A 208 15.89 -24.34 13.05
CA PHE A 208 15.67 -23.58 11.82
C PHE A 208 15.28 -24.43 10.60
N ALA A 209 14.92 -25.71 10.79
CA ALA A 209 14.62 -26.64 9.70
C ALA A 209 13.55 -26.12 8.72
N SER A 210 12.64 -25.26 9.18
CA SER A 210 11.57 -24.69 8.35
C SER A 210 12.07 -23.72 7.28
N PHE A 211 13.27 -23.15 7.44
CA PHE A 211 13.94 -22.29 6.45
C PHE A 211 14.76 -23.10 5.43
N SER A 212 14.73 -24.43 5.50
CA SER A 212 15.50 -25.27 4.59
C SER A 212 14.90 -25.23 3.19
N THR A 213 15.73 -24.93 2.20
CA THR A 213 15.35 -24.85 0.78
C THR A 213 15.69 -26.14 0.01
N GLY A 214 15.67 -27.28 0.70
CA GLY A 214 15.99 -28.57 0.13
C GLY A 214 17.48 -28.69 -0.24
N SER A 215 17.78 -28.78 -1.53
CA SER A 215 19.15 -28.99 -2.03
C SER A 215 19.99 -27.71 -2.10
N VAL A 216 19.36 -26.53 -2.16
CA VAL A 216 20.08 -25.25 -2.31
C VAL A 216 20.51 -24.75 -0.94
N LYS A 217 21.82 -24.55 -0.75
CA LYS A 217 22.40 -24.05 0.51
C LYS A 217 22.37 -22.51 0.59
N PRO A 218 22.29 -21.90 1.79
CA PRO A 218 22.29 -20.44 1.94
C PRO A 218 23.50 -19.73 1.34
N ALA A 219 24.69 -20.35 1.41
CA ALA A 219 25.91 -19.78 0.79
C ALA A 219 25.80 -19.64 -0.73
N VAL A 220 25.16 -20.59 -1.40
CA VAL A 220 24.93 -20.53 -2.86
C VAL A 220 23.92 -19.43 -3.20
N ARG A 221 22.86 -19.29 -2.40
CA ARG A 221 21.89 -18.19 -2.57
C ARG A 221 22.56 -16.83 -2.44
N LEU A 222 23.45 -16.68 -1.46
CA LEU A 222 24.21 -15.44 -1.27
C LEU A 222 25.13 -15.13 -2.45
N GLU A 223 25.85 -16.14 -2.98
CA GLU A 223 26.69 -15.98 -4.16
C GLU A 223 25.86 -15.53 -5.37
N GLN A 224 24.69 -16.16 -5.59
CA GLN A 224 23.77 -15.75 -6.64
C GLN A 224 23.24 -14.33 -6.42
N LEU A 225 22.82 -13.97 -5.21
CA LEU A 225 22.33 -12.62 -4.92
C LEU A 225 23.40 -11.56 -5.21
N ASN A 226 24.65 -11.80 -4.79
CA ASN A 226 25.77 -10.90 -5.05
C ASN A 226 26.10 -10.80 -6.55
N GLY A 227 25.95 -11.90 -7.30
CA GLY A 227 26.17 -11.94 -8.75
C GLY A 227 25.10 -11.20 -9.57
N ASN A 228 23.92 -10.94 -9.01
CA ASN A 228 22.78 -10.30 -9.69
C ASN A 228 22.56 -8.83 -9.26
N GLY A 229 23.61 -8.15 -8.78
CA GLY A 229 23.49 -6.77 -8.26
C GLY A 229 22.92 -5.75 -9.26
N ASP A 230 23.32 -5.84 -10.53
CA ASP A 230 22.83 -4.97 -11.60
C ASP A 230 21.34 -5.24 -11.91
N ASP A 231 20.95 -6.52 -11.98
CA ASP A 231 19.57 -6.93 -12.21
C ASP A 231 18.64 -6.49 -11.07
N ILE A 232 19.10 -6.58 -9.82
CA ILE A 232 18.37 -6.07 -8.64
C ILE A 232 18.18 -4.56 -8.77
N THR A 233 19.22 -3.83 -9.17
CA THR A 233 19.16 -2.37 -9.33
C THR A 233 18.18 -1.99 -10.43
N HIS A 234 18.26 -2.63 -11.59
CA HIS A 234 17.36 -2.39 -12.71
C HIS A 234 15.89 -2.67 -12.35
N LEU A 235 15.62 -3.84 -11.75
CA LEU A 235 14.27 -4.21 -11.32
C LEU A 235 13.72 -3.25 -10.26
N TYR A 236 14.57 -2.79 -9.34
CA TYR A 236 14.21 -1.75 -8.38
C TYR A 236 13.81 -0.45 -9.08
N GLU A 237 14.60 0.04 -10.04
CA GLU A 237 14.32 1.28 -10.75
C GLU A 237 13.01 1.20 -11.54
N GLU A 238 12.76 0.08 -12.21
CA GLU A 238 11.51 -0.18 -12.94
C GLU A 238 10.29 -0.17 -12.02
N ILE A 239 10.29 -0.97 -10.95
CA ILE A 239 9.16 -1.04 -10.02
C ILE A 239 8.99 0.29 -9.28
N SER A 240 10.09 0.92 -8.85
CA SER A 240 10.05 2.23 -8.19
C SER A 240 9.48 3.31 -9.11
N GLY A 241 9.82 3.30 -10.40
CA GLY A 241 9.26 4.19 -11.40
C GLY A 241 7.75 4.00 -11.59
N VAL A 242 7.29 2.74 -11.63
CA VAL A 242 5.85 2.40 -11.69
C VAL A 242 5.10 2.89 -10.45
N LEU A 243 5.64 2.64 -9.25
CA LEU A 243 5.05 3.11 -8.00
C LEU A 243 4.97 4.64 -7.95
N PHE A 244 6.04 5.31 -8.38
CA PHE A 244 6.09 6.77 -8.44
C PHE A 244 5.03 7.33 -9.40
N ALA A 245 4.84 6.71 -10.56
CA ALA A 245 3.81 7.08 -11.53
C ALA A 245 2.40 6.92 -10.95
N LEU A 246 2.15 5.81 -10.24
CA LEU A 246 0.88 5.53 -9.58
C LEU A 246 0.59 6.55 -8.47
N GLN A 247 1.57 6.79 -7.60
CA GLN A 247 1.47 7.70 -6.46
C GLN A 247 1.24 9.16 -6.87
N ASN A 248 1.86 9.61 -7.97
CA ASN A 248 1.70 10.98 -8.48
C ASN A 248 0.60 11.11 -9.55
N ARG A 249 0.00 9.99 -9.98
CA ARG A 249 -0.99 9.89 -11.07
C ARG A 249 -0.51 10.48 -12.40
N ARG A 250 0.79 10.45 -12.68
CA ARG A 250 1.46 10.98 -13.87
C ARG A 250 2.44 9.95 -14.45
N GLY A 251 2.86 10.09 -15.71
CA GLY A 251 3.81 9.15 -16.32
C GLY A 251 3.25 7.73 -16.54
N THR A 252 1.93 7.60 -16.68
CA THR A 252 1.26 6.29 -16.84
C THR A 252 1.60 5.58 -18.15
N VAL A 253 2.10 6.30 -19.17
CA VAL A 253 2.54 5.72 -20.44
C VAL A 253 3.81 4.90 -20.24
N ASP A 254 4.86 5.51 -19.67
CA ASP A 254 6.14 4.84 -19.39
C ASP A 254 5.94 3.68 -18.42
N ALA A 255 5.16 3.88 -17.36
CA ALA A 255 4.85 2.83 -16.40
C ALA A 255 4.16 1.62 -17.06
N ARG A 256 3.26 1.83 -18.02
CA ARG A 256 2.62 0.72 -18.77
C ARG A 256 3.59 -0.02 -19.66
N THR A 257 4.54 0.68 -20.29
CA THR A 257 5.59 0.04 -21.10
C THR A 257 6.47 -0.86 -20.21
N VAL A 258 6.92 -0.35 -19.07
CA VAL A 258 7.69 -1.12 -18.08
C VAL A 258 6.90 -2.35 -17.62
N LEU A 259 5.65 -2.18 -17.22
CA LEU A 259 4.79 -3.29 -16.77
C LEU A 259 4.55 -4.34 -17.87
N SER A 260 4.42 -3.92 -19.13
CA SER A 260 4.31 -4.85 -20.25
C SER A 260 5.55 -5.74 -20.38
N ASN A 261 6.75 -5.18 -20.19
CA ASN A 261 8.00 -5.94 -20.22
C ASN A 261 8.11 -6.87 -18.99
N LEU A 262 7.81 -6.35 -17.79
CA LEU A 262 7.84 -7.13 -16.57
C LEU A 262 6.84 -8.29 -16.58
N LEU A 263 5.67 -8.14 -17.21
CA LEU A 263 4.70 -9.24 -17.34
C LEU A 263 5.16 -10.34 -18.30
N GLN A 264 6.06 -10.04 -19.25
CA GLN A 264 6.69 -11.10 -20.06
C GLN A 264 7.66 -11.93 -19.24
N LEU A 265 8.37 -11.30 -18.30
CA LEU A 265 9.33 -11.96 -17.41
C LEU A 265 8.64 -12.68 -16.23
N PHE A 266 7.59 -12.07 -15.68
CA PHE A 266 6.88 -12.53 -14.49
C PHE A 266 5.36 -12.63 -14.71
N PRO A 267 4.88 -13.45 -15.66
CA PRO A 267 3.47 -13.50 -16.05
C PRO A 267 2.53 -13.90 -14.90
N GLN A 268 3.03 -14.69 -13.96
CA GLN A 268 2.28 -15.18 -12.80
C GLN A 268 2.53 -14.35 -11.53
N SER A 269 3.24 -13.23 -11.62
CA SER A 269 3.47 -12.38 -10.45
C SER A 269 2.19 -11.67 -10.05
N LEU A 270 1.73 -11.92 -8.83
CA LEU A 270 0.61 -11.22 -8.22
C LEU A 270 0.88 -9.72 -8.15
N TYR A 271 2.11 -9.35 -7.77
CA TYR A 271 2.49 -7.96 -7.56
C TYR A 271 2.48 -7.17 -8.88
N ILE A 272 3.09 -7.71 -9.94
CA ILE A 272 3.16 -7.03 -11.24
C ILE A 272 1.77 -6.94 -11.88
N ASN A 273 0.94 -7.99 -11.77
CA ASN A 273 -0.44 -7.95 -12.25
C ASN A 273 -1.29 -6.91 -11.51
N ARG A 274 -1.13 -6.79 -10.18
CA ARG A 274 -1.78 -5.75 -9.37
C ARG A 274 -1.40 -4.35 -9.86
N LEU A 275 -0.10 -4.06 -9.97
CA LEU A 275 0.38 -2.76 -10.43
C LEU A 275 -0.13 -2.45 -11.84
N ASN A 276 -0.17 -3.44 -12.74
CA ASN A 276 -0.71 -3.29 -14.08
C ASN A 276 -2.19 -2.89 -14.09
N ALA A 277 -3.03 -3.55 -13.28
CA ALA A 277 -4.44 -3.18 -13.16
C ALA A 277 -4.64 -1.74 -12.70
N LEU A 278 -3.88 -1.31 -11.69
CA LEU A 278 -4.01 0.03 -11.10
C LEU A 278 -3.50 1.12 -12.04
N VAL A 279 -2.34 0.92 -12.68
CA VAL A 279 -1.77 1.88 -13.64
C VAL A 279 -2.63 1.97 -14.91
N ALA A 280 -3.16 0.85 -15.40
CA ALA A 280 -4.06 0.85 -16.55
C ALA A 280 -5.37 1.61 -16.24
N HIS A 281 -5.95 1.42 -15.05
CA HIS A 281 -7.12 2.18 -14.62
C HIS A 281 -6.78 3.67 -14.50
N GLN A 282 -5.65 4.03 -13.89
CA GLN A 282 -5.22 5.43 -13.79
C GLN A 282 -5.01 6.06 -15.18
N ALA A 283 -4.47 5.31 -16.15
CA ALA A 283 -4.32 5.77 -17.52
C ALA A 283 -5.67 6.03 -18.20
N TRP A 284 -6.66 5.16 -17.98
CA TRP A 284 -8.03 5.38 -18.47
C TRP A 284 -8.67 6.61 -17.82
N LEU A 285 -8.60 6.75 -16.49
CA LEU A 285 -9.11 7.93 -15.79
C LEU A 285 -8.48 9.23 -16.30
N ASN A 286 -7.17 9.22 -16.58
CA ASN A 286 -6.46 10.36 -17.14
C ASN A 286 -6.87 10.71 -18.58
N SER A 287 -7.53 9.79 -19.29
CA SER A 287 -8.02 10.00 -20.66
C SER A 287 -9.45 10.57 -20.73
N LEU A 288 -10.16 10.61 -19.60
CA LEU A 288 -11.52 11.16 -19.52
C LEU A 288 -11.47 12.68 -19.43
N ASP A 289 -12.50 13.35 -19.97
CA ASP A 289 -12.70 14.77 -19.69
C ASP A 289 -13.09 14.94 -18.22
N LYS A 290 -12.36 15.80 -17.51
CA LYS A 290 -12.61 16.07 -16.08
C LYS A 290 -13.99 16.69 -15.84
N ARG A 291 -14.59 17.30 -16.86
CA ARG A 291 -15.95 17.84 -16.79
C ARG A 291 -17.01 16.74 -16.79
N ASP A 292 -16.68 15.57 -17.35
CA ASP A 292 -17.57 14.42 -17.45
C ASP A 292 -17.46 13.49 -16.23
N THR A 293 -16.38 13.61 -15.44
CA THR A 293 -16.19 12.87 -14.20
C THR A 293 -16.91 13.55 -13.03
N GLU A 294 -18.13 13.12 -12.73
CA GLU A 294 -18.93 13.69 -11.63
C GLU A 294 -18.42 13.31 -10.24
N MET A 295 -18.10 12.03 -10.02
CA MET A 295 -17.55 11.53 -8.76
C MET A 295 -16.10 11.08 -8.93
N ALA A 296 -15.31 11.24 -7.87
CA ALA A 296 -13.93 10.77 -7.84
C ALA A 296 -13.87 9.27 -7.57
N THR A 297 -13.19 8.53 -8.46
CA THR A 297 -12.81 7.13 -8.21
C THR A 297 -11.65 7.05 -7.22
N ILE A 298 -11.80 6.20 -6.21
CA ILE A 298 -10.76 5.92 -5.23
C ILE A 298 -10.07 4.62 -5.64
N LEU A 299 -8.80 4.68 -6.03
CA LEU A 299 -7.99 3.49 -6.31
C LEU A 299 -7.35 2.99 -5.00
N PRO A 300 -7.18 1.67 -4.81
CA PRO A 300 -6.52 1.08 -3.64
C PRO A 300 -4.99 1.20 -3.77
N ALA A 301 -4.51 2.41 -4.00
CA ALA A 301 -3.10 2.75 -4.10
C ALA A 301 -2.86 4.04 -3.35
N ALA A 302 -1.75 4.11 -2.64
CA ALA A 302 -1.39 5.29 -1.89
C ALA A 302 -1.05 6.45 -2.86
N VAL A 303 -1.75 7.58 -2.76
CA VAL A 303 -1.58 8.74 -3.65
C VAL A 303 -0.94 9.91 -2.93
N TYR A 304 0.20 10.37 -3.43
CA TYR A 304 0.89 11.55 -2.91
C TYR A 304 0.27 12.82 -3.48
N ASP A 305 -0.66 13.41 -2.72
CA ASP A 305 -1.32 14.69 -3.02
C ASP A 305 -1.94 14.77 -4.40
N ASN A 306 -3.20 14.37 -4.42
CA ASN A 306 -3.91 14.26 -5.66
C ASN A 306 -4.29 15.64 -6.22
N ALA A 307 -3.58 16.07 -7.27
CA ALA A 307 -3.85 17.34 -7.97
C ALA A 307 -5.29 17.44 -8.54
N SER A 308 -6.00 16.33 -8.72
CA SER A 308 -7.40 16.37 -9.16
C SER A 308 -8.38 16.86 -8.09
N VAL A 309 -7.99 16.89 -6.80
CA VAL A 309 -8.85 17.33 -5.69
C VAL A 309 -9.43 18.72 -5.95
N PHE A 310 -8.61 19.65 -6.45
CA PHE A 310 -9.04 21.01 -6.76
C PHE A 310 -10.11 21.04 -7.87
N ALA A 311 -9.93 20.25 -8.94
CA ALA A 311 -10.91 20.16 -10.01
C ALA A 311 -12.23 19.52 -9.54
N PHE A 312 -12.16 18.49 -8.69
CA PHE A 312 -13.35 17.87 -8.10
C PHE A 312 -14.08 18.81 -7.14
N PHE A 313 -13.34 19.60 -6.34
CA PHE A 313 -13.92 20.59 -5.44
C PHE A 313 -14.61 21.71 -6.23
N GLN A 314 -13.93 22.32 -7.21
CA GLN A 314 -14.52 23.38 -8.03
C GLN A 314 -15.78 22.94 -8.74
N SER A 315 -15.74 21.78 -9.40
CA SER A 315 -16.90 21.23 -10.11
C SER A 315 -18.06 20.91 -9.15
N ALA A 316 -17.77 20.46 -7.93
CA ALA A 316 -18.80 20.29 -6.90
C ALA A 316 -19.35 21.64 -6.41
N ASP A 317 -18.52 22.67 -6.29
CA ASP A 317 -18.90 23.98 -5.77
C ASP A 317 -19.83 24.73 -6.73
N PHE A 318 -19.55 24.68 -8.03
CA PHE A 318 -20.35 25.32 -9.08
C PHE A 318 -21.69 24.63 -9.39
N MET A 319 -21.89 23.39 -8.94
CA MET A 319 -23.15 22.67 -9.11
C MET A 319 -24.31 23.42 -8.43
N PHE A 320 -25.49 23.56 -9.05
CA PHE A 320 -26.61 24.21 -8.36
C PHE A 320 -27.34 23.23 -7.43
N GLU A 321 -27.92 23.74 -6.33
CA GLU A 321 -28.67 22.93 -5.35
C GLU A 321 -29.94 22.31 -5.97
N ASN A 322 -30.51 22.99 -6.97
CA ASN A 322 -31.72 22.60 -7.68
C ASN A 322 -31.47 22.43 -9.19
N ASP A 323 -30.28 21.95 -9.60
CA ASP A 323 -30.16 21.38 -10.94
C ASP A 323 -31.01 20.09 -10.97
N ASP A 324 -32.32 20.30 -11.13
CA ASP A 324 -33.26 19.41 -11.79
C ASP A 324 -32.79 19.32 -13.25
N ASP A 325 -31.62 18.70 -13.47
CA ASP A 325 -31.27 18.21 -14.80
C ASP A 325 -32.24 17.05 -15.09
N ASP A 326 -33.46 17.46 -15.49
CA ASP A 326 -34.42 16.73 -16.30
C ASP A 326 -33.80 16.34 -17.65
N GLU A 327 -32.63 16.88 -17.99
CA GLU A 327 -31.73 16.21 -18.91
C GLU A 327 -31.08 15.01 -18.22
N GLN A 328 -31.64 13.85 -18.56
CA GLN A 328 -31.13 12.50 -18.40
C GLN A 328 -29.72 12.35 -19.03
N SER A 329 -28.75 13.15 -18.59
CA SER A 329 -27.34 12.97 -18.84
C SER A 329 -26.94 11.73 -18.05
N ASP A 330 -27.20 10.57 -18.64
CA ASP A 330 -26.80 9.28 -18.11
C ASP A 330 -25.28 9.33 -17.95
N TYR A 331 -24.76 9.17 -16.73
CA TYR A 331 -23.32 9.09 -16.44
C TYR A 331 -22.61 8.12 -17.41
N VAL A 332 -23.32 7.08 -17.81
CA VAL A 332 -22.89 6.11 -18.83
C VAL A 332 -22.59 6.81 -20.16
N SER A 333 -23.46 7.70 -20.64
CA SER A 333 -23.23 8.41 -21.92
C SER A 333 -22.01 9.32 -21.91
N LYS A 334 -21.68 9.93 -20.76
CA LYS A 334 -20.54 10.82 -20.57
C LYS A 334 -19.21 10.11 -20.39
N THR A 335 -19.22 8.91 -19.80
CA THR A 335 -17.99 8.18 -19.44
C THR A 335 -17.75 6.93 -20.27
N MET A 336 -18.69 6.55 -21.14
CA MET A 336 -18.54 5.42 -22.05
C MET A 336 -17.26 5.55 -22.90
N PRO A 337 -16.51 4.45 -23.08
CA PRO A 337 -15.33 4.44 -23.93
C PRO A 337 -15.65 4.92 -25.34
N THR A 338 -14.93 5.95 -25.77
CA THR A 338 -15.01 6.50 -27.12
C THR A 338 -13.93 5.89 -27.99
N ARG A 339 -13.96 6.19 -29.30
CA ARG A 339 -12.93 5.70 -30.24
C ARG A 339 -11.50 6.10 -29.86
N SER A 340 -11.31 7.21 -29.15
CA SER A 340 -9.97 7.71 -28.78
C SER A 340 -9.38 7.01 -27.54
N ASN A 341 -10.21 6.45 -26.65
CA ASN A 341 -9.77 5.88 -25.38
C ASN A 341 -10.23 4.43 -25.12
N SER A 342 -10.94 3.80 -26.05
CA SER A 342 -11.40 2.41 -25.92
C SER A 342 -10.29 1.40 -25.67
N ALA A 343 -9.11 1.58 -26.27
CA ALA A 343 -7.96 0.70 -26.04
C ALA A 343 -7.45 0.76 -24.59
N LEU A 344 -7.50 1.95 -23.96
CA LEU A 344 -7.12 2.13 -22.55
C LEU A 344 -8.12 1.45 -21.63
N TYR A 345 -9.42 1.59 -21.94
CA TYR A 345 -10.50 0.94 -21.20
C TYR A 345 -10.38 -0.58 -21.25
N GLU A 346 -10.28 -1.17 -22.43
CA GLU A 346 -10.19 -2.63 -22.58
C GLU A 346 -8.92 -3.20 -21.94
N GLN A 347 -7.79 -2.48 -22.02
CA GLN A 347 -6.59 -2.87 -21.30
C GLN A 347 -6.80 -2.86 -19.77
N ALA A 348 -7.43 -1.82 -19.23
CA ALA A 348 -7.71 -1.74 -17.79
C ALA A 348 -8.65 -2.87 -17.35
N LYS A 349 -9.72 -3.13 -18.13
CA LYS A 349 -10.67 -4.21 -17.88
C LYS A 349 -9.98 -5.57 -17.86
N LYS A 350 -9.16 -5.86 -18.88
CA LYS A 350 -8.37 -7.09 -18.94
C LYS A 350 -7.42 -7.22 -17.76
N ALA A 351 -6.68 -6.17 -17.43
CA ALA A 351 -5.70 -6.19 -16.34
C ALA A 351 -6.36 -6.47 -14.97
N TYR A 352 -7.55 -5.90 -14.69
CA TYR A 352 -8.31 -6.27 -13.50
C TYR A 352 -8.77 -7.73 -13.53
N SER A 353 -9.29 -8.21 -14.66
CA SER A 353 -9.70 -9.61 -14.78
C SER A 353 -8.53 -10.57 -14.54
N ASP A 354 -7.37 -10.30 -15.14
CA ASP A 354 -6.16 -11.11 -14.96
C ASP A 354 -5.71 -11.11 -13.48
N TYR A 355 -5.76 -9.96 -12.79
CA TYR A 355 -5.38 -9.88 -11.38
C TYR A 355 -6.42 -10.53 -10.44
N LEU A 356 -7.69 -10.24 -10.64
CA LEU A 356 -8.78 -10.69 -9.75
C LEU A 356 -9.05 -12.19 -9.87
N THR A 357 -8.77 -12.81 -11.02
CA THR A 357 -8.75 -14.29 -11.16
C THR A 357 -7.63 -14.94 -10.38
N MET A 358 -6.54 -14.21 -10.09
CA MET A 358 -5.47 -14.71 -9.24
C MET A 358 -5.83 -14.56 -7.78
N ILE A 359 -6.31 -13.39 -7.32
CA ILE A 359 -6.67 -13.13 -5.93
C ILE A 359 -7.79 -12.11 -5.81
N TYR A 360 -8.74 -12.35 -4.90
CA TYR A 360 -9.76 -11.35 -4.57
C TYR A 360 -9.18 -10.30 -3.62
N GLU A 361 -9.12 -9.04 -4.07
CA GLU A 361 -8.80 -7.87 -3.25
C GLU A 361 -9.98 -6.89 -3.33
N ALA A 362 -10.69 -6.66 -2.23
CA ALA A 362 -11.92 -5.87 -2.22
C ALA A 362 -11.73 -4.41 -2.70
N GLY A 363 -10.62 -3.77 -2.32
CA GLY A 363 -10.24 -2.46 -2.88
C GLY A 363 -10.20 -2.48 -4.42
N SER A 364 -9.50 -3.46 -5.00
CA SER A 364 -9.38 -3.63 -6.45
C SER A 364 -10.71 -4.04 -7.10
N ALA A 365 -11.50 -4.91 -6.47
CA ALA A 365 -12.83 -5.30 -6.95
C ALA A 365 -13.79 -4.09 -7.01
N SER A 366 -13.73 -3.19 -6.02
CA SER A 366 -14.54 -1.96 -6.02
C SER A 366 -14.11 -0.98 -7.13
N SER A 367 -12.81 -0.86 -7.41
CA SER A 367 -12.31 -0.05 -8.51
C SER A 367 -12.67 -0.67 -9.86
N TYR A 368 -12.65 -2.00 -9.97
CA TYR A 368 -13.13 -2.71 -11.14
C TYR A 368 -14.62 -2.48 -11.38
N ALA A 369 -15.47 -2.54 -10.34
CA ALA A 369 -16.88 -2.18 -10.44
C ALA A 369 -17.06 -0.73 -10.94
N TYR A 370 -16.22 0.20 -10.46
CA TYR A 370 -16.25 1.58 -10.92
C TYR A 370 -15.92 1.71 -12.41
N LEU A 371 -14.92 0.97 -12.89
CA LEU A 371 -14.56 0.90 -14.31
C LEU A 371 -15.74 0.36 -15.14
N LEU A 372 -16.36 -0.74 -14.69
CA LEU A 372 -17.49 -1.37 -15.38
C LEU A 372 -18.75 -0.49 -15.43
N ALA A 373 -18.89 0.49 -14.54
CA ALA A 373 -20.00 1.46 -14.60
C ALA A 373 -20.01 2.26 -15.91
N SER A 374 -18.85 2.41 -16.55
CA SER A 374 -18.71 3.06 -17.85
C SER A 374 -18.76 2.07 -19.02
N SER A 375 -19.00 0.78 -18.78
CA SER A 375 -18.97 -0.24 -19.84
C SER A 375 -20.02 0.01 -20.92
N PRO A 376 -19.72 -0.24 -22.21
CA PRO A 376 -20.73 -0.28 -23.26
C PRO A 376 -21.68 -1.49 -23.13
N LEU A 377 -21.32 -2.53 -22.37
CA LEU A 377 -22.08 -3.77 -22.22
C LEU A 377 -23.06 -3.71 -21.04
N THR A 378 -24.36 -3.92 -21.30
CA THR A 378 -25.41 -3.81 -20.27
C THR A 378 -25.23 -4.79 -19.12
N HIS A 379 -24.90 -6.05 -19.39
CA HIS A 379 -24.72 -7.06 -18.34
C HIS A 379 -23.53 -6.76 -17.41
N GLU A 380 -22.47 -6.10 -17.91
CA GLU A 380 -21.36 -5.64 -17.07
C GLU A 380 -21.84 -4.51 -16.14
N ARG A 381 -22.64 -3.56 -16.66
CA ARG A 381 -23.23 -2.46 -15.87
C ARG A 381 -24.20 -2.96 -14.80
N ASP A 382 -25.00 -3.97 -15.11
CA ASP A 382 -25.97 -4.54 -14.18
C ASP A 382 -25.30 -5.21 -12.95
N ALA A 383 -24.06 -5.68 -13.10
CA ALA A 383 -23.30 -6.32 -12.02
C ALA A 383 -22.60 -5.33 -11.07
N VAL A 384 -22.43 -4.06 -11.47
CA VAL A 384 -21.59 -3.05 -10.78
C VAL A 384 -21.92 -2.91 -9.30
N LEU A 385 -23.19 -2.74 -8.96
CA LEU A 385 -23.60 -2.49 -7.58
C LEU A 385 -23.44 -3.73 -6.69
N SER A 386 -23.66 -4.91 -7.25
CA SER A 386 -23.45 -6.18 -6.54
C SER A 386 -21.97 -6.36 -6.19
N ILE A 387 -21.08 -6.11 -7.16
CA ILE A 387 -19.62 -6.20 -6.95
C ILE A 387 -19.17 -5.17 -5.90
N ALA A 388 -19.63 -3.92 -6.01
CA ALA A 388 -19.24 -2.86 -5.09
C ALA A 388 -19.75 -3.08 -3.66
N GLU A 389 -21.00 -3.57 -3.50
CA GLU A 389 -21.56 -3.92 -2.20
C GLU A 389 -20.80 -5.09 -1.56
N GLN A 390 -20.52 -6.15 -2.33
CA GLN A 390 -19.71 -7.28 -1.85
C GLN A 390 -18.33 -6.81 -1.39
N ALA A 391 -17.67 -5.94 -2.16
CA ALA A 391 -16.37 -5.39 -1.79
C ALA A 391 -16.40 -4.58 -0.47
N ASP A 392 -17.42 -3.74 -0.25
CA ASP A 392 -17.59 -3.01 1.03
C ASP A 392 -17.81 -3.99 2.20
N LEU A 393 -18.61 -5.03 2.01
CA LEU A 393 -18.83 -6.06 3.04
C LEU A 393 -17.51 -6.73 3.47
N PHE A 394 -16.63 -7.06 2.52
CA PHE A 394 -15.29 -7.60 2.82
C PHE A 394 -14.35 -6.62 3.54
N HIS A 395 -14.61 -5.31 3.45
CA HIS A 395 -13.86 -4.25 4.15
C HIS A 395 -14.52 -3.79 5.46
N THR A 396 -15.63 -4.40 5.89
CA THR A 396 -16.35 -3.97 7.10
C THR A 396 -15.40 -3.95 8.31
N GLY A 397 -15.24 -2.76 8.91
CA GLY A 397 -14.35 -2.55 10.06
C GLY A 397 -12.85 -2.46 9.74
N ALA A 398 -12.46 -2.32 8.47
CA ALA A 398 -11.10 -2.00 8.05
C ALA A 398 -10.82 -0.48 8.08
N ASP A 399 -9.54 -0.12 8.18
CA ASP A 399 -9.10 1.28 8.06
C ASP A 399 -9.11 1.74 6.60
N ASP A 400 -8.92 0.81 5.66
CA ASP A 400 -8.98 1.11 4.22
C ASP A 400 -10.44 1.36 3.82
N LYS A 401 -10.71 2.61 3.44
CA LYS A 401 -12.04 3.10 3.05
C LYS A 401 -12.31 3.04 1.55
N THR A 402 -11.42 2.47 0.75
CA THR A 402 -11.51 2.46 -0.73
C THR A 402 -12.82 1.84 -1.22
N ALA A 403 -13.14 0.61 -0.79
CA ALA A 403 -14.32 -0.11 -1.26
C ALA A 403 -15.63 0.60 -0.89
N ARG A 404 -15.73 1.05 0.36
CA ARG A 404 -16.88 1.81 0.87
C ARG A 404 -17.09 3.12 0.10
N ALA A 405 -16.01 3.88 -0.10
CA ALA A 405 -16.08 5.16 -0.81
C ALA A 405 -16.51 4.98 -2.28
N ASN A 406 -15.98 3.96 -2.95
CA ASN A 406 -16.40 3.63 -4.32
C ASN A 406 -17.84 3.16 -4.39
N TYR A 407 -18.30 2.32 -3.45
CA TYR A 407 -19.68 1.87 -3.40
C TYR A 407 -20.66 3.04 -3.23
N ALA A 408 -20.35 3.96 -2.30
CA ALA A 408 -21.15 5.16 -2.11
C ALA A 408 -21.17 6.07 -3.35
N ALA A 409 -20.01 6.27 -3.99
CA ALA A 409 -19.93 7.03 -5.23
C ALA A 409 -20.80 6.40 -6.33
N LEU A 410 -20.76 5.07 -6.49
CA LEU A 410 -21.56 4.34 -7.48
C LEU A 410 -23.07 4.40 -7.19
N LEU A 411 -23.49 4.30 -5.93
CA LEU A 411 -24.90 4.47 -5.55
C LEU A 411 -25.43 5.85 -5.94
N SER A 412 -24.61 6.89 -5.77
CA SER A 412 -24.95 8.26 -6.15
C SER A 412 -24.94 8.47 -7.67
N LEU A 413 -23.89 8.00 -8.36
CA LEU A 413 -23.74 8.13 -9.81
C LEU A 413 -24.88 7.45 -10.58
N LEU A 414 -25.24 6.24 -10.15
CA LEU A 414 -26.31 5.45 -10.77
C LEU A 414 -27.70 5.84 -10.25
N ARG A 415 -27.79 6.93 -9.48
CA ARG A 415 -29.02 7.50 -8.90
C ARG A 415 -29.88 6.46 -8.17
N LYS A 416 -29.25 5.55 -7.44
CA LYS A 416 -29.93 4.43 -6.76
C LYS A 416 -30.34 4.76 -5.34
N ASP A 417 -29.41 5.28 -4.54
CA ASP A 417 -29.66 5.58 -3.13
C ASP A 417 -28.66 6.64 -2.60
N TYR A 418 -29.06 7.90 -2.67
CA TYR A 418 -28.26 9.02 -2.14
C TYR A 418 -28.14 8.99 -0.62
N THR A 419 -29.13 8.48 0.09
CA THR A 419 -29.13 8.44 1.57
C THR A 419 -28.15 7.41 2.08
N LYS A 420 -28.18 6.19 1.53
CA LYS A 420 -27.18 5.15 1.85
C LYS A 420 -25.77 5.63 1.46
N ALA A 421 -25.62 6.27 0.31
CA ALA A 421 -24.33 6.81 -0.12
C ALA A 421 -23.79 7.90 0.85
N GLN A 422 -24.65 8.79 1.35
CA GLN A 422 -24.30 9.79 2.35
C GLN A 422 -23.84 9.14 3.66
N GLN A 423 -24.56 8.12 4.16
CA GLN A 423 -24.20 7.39 5.37
C GLN A 423 -22.84 6.70 5.23
N LEU A 424 -22.61 5.99 4.13
CA LEU A 424 -21.36 5.29 3.88
C LEU A 424 -20.16 6.23 3.81
N LEU A 425 -20.28 7.41 3.19
CA LEU A 425 -19.20 8.40 3.16
C LEU A 425 -18.99 9.08 4.51
N ALA A 426 -20.06 9.35 5.28
CA ALA A 426 -19.92 9.86 6.63
C ALA A 426 -19.10 8.88 7.51
N ASP A 427 -19.41 7.58 7.43
CA ASP A 427 -18.66 6.52 8.12
C ASP A 427 -17.19 6.45 7.71
N CYS A 428 -16.85 6.78 6.46
CA CYS A 428 -15.46 6.86 5.99
C CYS A 428 -14.69 8.00 6.66
N LEU A 429 -15.37 9.12 6.95
CA LEU A 429 -14.78 10.34 7.51
C LEU A 429 -14.73 10.31 9.04
N ASP A 430 -15.55 9.47 9.67
CA ASP A 430 -15.50 9.27 11.12
C ASP A 430 -14.26 8.45 11.53
N SER A 431 -13.50 8.98 12.48
CA SER A 431 -12.30 8.33 12.99
C SER A 431 -12.68 7.15 13.89
N SER A 432 -12.87 5.97 13.30
CA SER A 432 -12.88 4.73 14.05
C SER A 432 -11.44 4.36 14.38
N ALA A 433 -10.96 4.72 15.58
CA ALA A 433 -9.78 4.07 16.12
C ALA A 433 -10.12 2.58 16.27
N ARG A 434 -9.49 1.71 15.49
CA ARG A 434 -9.58 0.27 15.70
C ARG A 434 -9.15 -0.01 17.14
N LYS A 435 -10.09 -0.43 17.97
CA LYS A 435 -9.77 -1.14 19.20
C LYS A 435 -9.37 -2.55 18.77
N THR A 436 -8.07 -2.81 18.64
CA THR A 436 -7.52 -4.17 18.55
C THR A 436 -7.69 -4.86 19.90
N THR A 437 -8.93 -5.13 20.27
CA THR A 437 -9.32 -5.92 21.47
C THR A 437 -9.69 -7.36 21.11
N GLY A 438 -9.47 -7.77 19.86
CA GLY A 438 -9.75 -9.12 19.38
C GLY A 438 -8.63 -10.10 19.69
N LYS A 439 -8.98 -11.37 19.92
CA LYS A 439 -8.01 -12.47 20.04
C LYS A 439 -7.26 -12.78 18.73
N VAL A 440 -7.84 -12.41 17.59
CA VAL A 440 -7.28 -12.68 16.25
C VAL A 440 -6.62 -11.41 15.73
N LEU A 441 -5.35 -11.53 15.34
CA LEU A 441 -4.56 -10.39 14.87
C LEU A 441 -4.67 -10.23 13.35
N PHE A 442 -4.70 -8.98 12.91
CA PHE A 442 -4.65 -8.60 11.50
C PHE A 442 -3.62 -7.50 11.31
N VAL A 443 -2.89 -7.53 10.20
CA VAL A 443 -2.01 -6.43 9.78
C VAL A 443 -2.89 -5.23 9.43
N THR A 444 -2.49 -4.04 9.88
CA THR A 444 -3.20 -2.79 9.57
C THR A 444 -3.35 -2.62 8.06
N THR A 445 -4.55 -2.25 7.61
CA THR A 445 -4.85 -2.09 6.17
C THR A 445 -4.33 -0.77 5.61
N GLY A 446 -4.06 0.19 6.50
CA GLY A 446 -3.68 1.56 6.13
C GLY A 446 -4.86 2.37 5.62
N PHE A 447 -4.56 3.56 5.12
CA PHE A 447 -5.49 4.49 4.47
C PHE A 447 -4.86 4.96 3.14
N PRO A 448 -4.96 4.16 2.06
CA PRO A 448 -4.34 4.50 0.78
C PRO A 448 -5.03 5.70 0.09
N ALA A 449 -6.33 5.87 0.35
CA ALA A 449 -7.14 6.94 -0.23
C ALA A 449 -6.67 8.36 0.17
N ASP A 450 -7.09 9.36 -0.60
CA ASP A 450 -6.96 10.77 -0.25
C ASP A 450 -8.28 11.24 0.39
N GLU A 451 -8.26 11.59 1.68
CA GLU A 451 -9.46 11.98 2.44
C GLU A 451 -10.19 13.15 1.75
N ARG A 452 -9.46 14.04 1.08
CA ARG A 452 -10.06 15.21 0.42
C ARG A 452 -10.96 14.79 -0.74
N LEU A 453 -10.61 13.74 -1.49
CA LEU A 453 -11.49 13.21 -2.55
C LEU A 453 -12.77 12.59 -1.99
N ILE A 454 -12.67 11.88 -0.87
CA ILE A 454 -13.84 11.32 -0.18
C ILE A 454 -14.77 12.46 0.25
N ARG A 455 -14.20 13.55 0.79
CA ARG A 455 -14.96 14.77 1.14
C ARG A 455 -15.56 15.48 -0.06
N CYS A 456 -14.87 15.54 -1.21
CA CYS A 456 -15.46 16.06 -2.45
C CYS A 456 -16.69 15.26 -2.87
N ASN A 457 -16.62 13.92 -2.85
CA ASN A 457 -17.78 13.06 -3.14
C ASN A 457 -18.90 13.30 -2.11
N TYR A 458 -18.56 13.39 -0.82
CA TYR A 458 -19.52 13.64 0.25
C TYR A 458 -20.23 14.99 0.10
N PHE A 459 -19.49 16.05 -0.22
CA PHE A 459 -20.02 17.38 -0.49
C PHE A 459 -21.04 17.37 -1.64
N ARG A 460 -20.74 16.66 -2.73
CA ARG A 460 -21.68 16.50 -3.87
C ARG A 460 -22.98 15.82 -3.46
N ILE A 461 -22.89 14.73 -2.70
CA ILE A 461 -24.07 13.99 -2.23
C ILE A 461 -24.91 14.85 -1.29
N LEU A 462 -24.29 15.62 -0.40
CA LEU A 462 -25.00 16.54 0.49
C LEU A 462 -25.80 17.60 -0.29
N LYS A 463 -25.25 18.12 -1.40
CA LYS A 463 -25.96 19.03 -2.31
C LYS A 463 -27.15 18.35 -2.98
N LYS A 464 -26.98 17.13 -3.52
CA LYS A 464 -28.09 16.35 -4.10
C LYS A 464 -29.20 16.02 -3.10
N LEU A 465 -28.87 15.89 -1.82
CA LEU A 465 -29.83 15.71 -0.72
C LEU A 465 -30.40 17.02 -0.16
N ASN A 466 -30.06 18.18 -0.73
CA ASN A 466 -30.46 19.50 -0.23
C ASN A 466 -30.07 19.77 1.25
N ASN A 467 -29.02 19.12 1.76
CA ASN A 467 -28.49 19.38 3.10
C ASN A 467 -27.54 20.59 3.10
N LYS A 468 -28.13 21.80 3.11
CA LYS A 468 -27.38 23.06 3.00
C LYS A 468 -26.35 23.26 4.11
N THR A 469 -26.71 22.92 5.36
CA THR A 469 -25.82 23.07 6.51
C THR A 469 -24.60 22.16 6.41
N GLY A 470 -24.82 20.88 6.06
CA GLY A 470 -23.73 19.93 5.85
C GLY A 470 -22.84 20.35 4.67
N ALA A 471 -23.46 20.73 3.55
CA ALA A 471 -22.75 21.15 2.35
C ALA A 471 -21.88 22.39 2.60
N ALA A 472 -22.39 23.40 3.32
CA ALA A 472 -21.63 24.60 3.67
C ALA A 472 -20.42 24.28 4.56
N LYS A 473 -20.56 23.33 5.50
CA LYS A 473 -19.46 22.90 6.37
C LYS A 473 -18.34 22.23 5.58
N GLU A 474 -18.67 21.30 4.68
CA GLU A 474 -17.67 20.62 3.85
C GLU A 474 -17.05 21.58 2.83
N ARG A 475 -17.83 22.51 2.25
CA ARG A 475 -17.31 23.57 1.38
C ARG A 475 -16.25 24.41 2.08
N GLN A 476 -16.54 24.87 3.31
CA GLN A 476 -15.62 25.68 4.08
C GLN A 476 -14.33 24.91 4.37
N TRP A 477 -14.44 23.65 4.83
CA TRP A 477 -13.28 22.81 5.11
C TRP A 477 -12.41 22.58 3.86
N LEU A 478 -13.02 22.27 2.72
CA LEU A 478 -12.31 22.07 1.45
C LEU A 478 -11.66 23.36 0.94
N ALA A 479 -12.33 24.51 1.07
CA ALA A 479 -11.77 25.79 0.71
C ALA A 479 -10.55 26.14 1.58
N ASP A 480 -10.64 25.89 2.89
CA ASP A 480 -9.57 26.19 3.85
C ASP A 480 -8.34 25.30 3.62
N ILE A 481 -8.53 24.00 3.36
CA ILE A 481 -7.40 23.08 3.14
C ILE A 481 -6.70 23.33 1.79
N LEU A 482 -7.44 23.78 0.78
CA LEU A 482 -6.93 24.04 -0.56
C LEU A 482 -6.48 25.49 -0.76
N LYS A 483 -6.61 26.37 0.24
CA LYS A 483 -6.18 27.76 0.13
C LYS A 483 -4.66 27.85 -0.03
N GLU A 484 -4.19 28.60 -1.03
CA GLU A 484 -2.77 28.92 -1.17
C GLU A 484 -2.28 29.73 0.06
N PRO A 485 -1.11 29.39 0.62
CA PRO A 485 -0.57 30.14 1.75
C PRO A 485 -0.12 31.55 1.31
N GLU A 486 -0.41 32.55 2.13
CA GLU A 486 -0.02 33.95 1.85
C GLU A 486 1.49 34.16 1.90
N THR A 487 2.19 33.40 2.74
CA THR A 487 3.65 33.38 2.84
C THR A 487 4.15 31.96 3.09
N VAL A 488 5.25 31.59 2.43
CA VAL A 488 5.95 30.31 2.66
C VAL A 488 7.28 30.59 3.34
N VAL A 489 7.51 29.97 4.50
CA VAL A 489 8.82 29.97 5.18
C VAL A 489 9.51 28.65 4.86
N PRO A 490 10.60 28.62 4.08
CA PRO A 490 11.25 27.39 3.70
C PRO A 490 11.79 26.61 4.90
N ILE A 491 11.58 25.30 4.91
CA ILE A 491 12.23 24.41 5.88
C ILE A 491 13.63 24.07 5.35
N VAL A 492 14.65 24.60 6.02
CA VAL A 492 16.06 24.45 5.63
C VAL A 492 16.68 23.27 6.37
N ILE A 493 17.17 22.28 5.61
CA ILE A 493 17.81 21.07 6.11
C ILE A 493 19.23 21.04 5.58
N ARG A 494 20.23 21.20 6.45
CA ARG A 494 21.65 21.32 6.08
C ARG A 494 21.86 22.24 4.86
N ASN A 495 21.36 23.46 4.94
CA ASN A 495 21.45 24.51 3.91
C ASN A 495 20.68 24.28 2.60
N VAL A 496 19.82 23.26 2.53
CA VAL A 496 18.96 22.97 1.37
C VAL A 496 17.49 23.05 1.77
N SER A 497 16.66 23.62 0.92
CA SER A 497 15.20 23.69 1.06
C SER A 497 14.51 23.41 -0.26
N VAL A 498 13.22 23.07 -0.19
CA VAL A 498 12.34 23.01 -1.37
C VAL A 498 12.34 24.38 -2.05
N GLY A 499 12.50 24.40 -3.38
CA GLY A 499 12.65 25.59 -4.22
C GLY A 499 14.11 25.96 -4.52
N ASP A 500 15.09 25.39 -3.83
CA ASP A 500 16.51 25.65 -4.12
C ASP A 500 16.93 25.06 -5.47
N THR A 501 17.93 25.69 -6.10
CA THR A 501 18.52 25.20 -7.35
C THR A 501 19.41 23.99 -7.13
N VAL A 502 19.60 23.20 -8.19
CA VAL A 502 20.51 22.07 -8.24
C VAL A 502 21.95 22.49 -7.86
N ASP A 503 22.41 23.66 -8.29
CA ASP A 503 23.76 24.14 -7.93
C ASP A 503 23.94 24.34 -6.43
N LYS A 504 22.92 24.90 -5.75
CA LYS A 504 22.93 25.08 -4.31
C LYS A 504 22.86 23.73 -3.59
N LEU A 505 22.03 22.81 -4.09
CA LEU A 505 21.96 21.44 -3.59
C LEU A 505 23.31 20.72 -3.69
N LEU A 506 23.94 20.71 -4.86
CA LEU A 506 25.24 20.07 -5.09
C LEU A 506 26.35 20.72 -4.25
N SER A 507 26.31 22.04 -4.07
CA SER A 507 27.27 22.74 -3.20
C SER A 507 27.13 22.35 -1.73
N ALA A 508 25.92 22.04 -1.27
CA ALA A 508 25.64 21.73 0.13
C ALA A 508 25.77 20.23 0.46
N TRP A 509 25.27 19.36 -0.43
CA TRP A 509 25.10 17.92 -0.17
C TRP A 509 25.97 17.03 -1.08
N ASP A 510 26.74 17.63 -1.98
CA ASP A 510 27.50 16.93 -3.02
C ASP A 510 26.58 16.13 -3.97
N ARG A 511 27.19 15.29 -4.81
CA ARG A 511 26.49 14.47 -5.80
C ARG A 511 25.62 13.39 -5.14
N PRO A 512 24.42 13.13 -5.69
CA PRO A 512 23.61 12.01 -5.24
C PRO A 512 24.31 10.69 -5.52
N SER A 513 23.96 9.66 -4.76
CA SER A 513 24.43 8.29 -4.95
C SER A 513 23.93 7.68 -6.27
N SER A 514 22.73 8.06 -6.71
CA SER A 514 22.16 7.67 -8.00
C SER A 514 21.07 8.64 -8.43
N ILE A 515 20.81 8.70 -9.74
CA ILE A 515 19.75 9.52 -10.33
C ILE A 515 18.88 8.62 -11.19
N ILE A 516 17.57 8.63 -10.94
CA ILE A 516 16.57 7.96 -11.76
C ILE A 516 15.88 9.02 -12.61
N TYR A 517 15.96 8.86 -13.93
CA TYR A 517 15.40 9.81 -14.88
C TYR A 517 13.97 9.43 -15.25
N ASN A 518 13.08 10.43 -15.24
CA ASN A 518 11.78 10.37 -15.87
C ASN A 518 11.61 11.59 -16.77
N TYR A 519 10.79 11.47 -17.81
CA TYR A 519 10.39 12.56 -18.69
C TYR A 519 9.98 13.85 -17.95
N TYR A 520 9.34 13.75 -16.77
CA TYR A 520 8.82 14.91 -16.03
C TYR A 520 9.73 15.43 -14.91
N SER A 521 10.61 14.60 -14.36
CA SER A 521 11.41 14.93 -13.18
C SER A 521 12.58 13.96 -13.03
N GLU A 522 13.62 14.40 -12.32
CA GLU A 522 14.71 13.53 -11.88
C GLU A 522 14.51 13.17 -10.40
N ARG A 523 14.76 11.92 -10.04
CA ARG A 523 14.77 11.46 -8.65
C ARG A 523 16.20 11.24 -8.21
N TRP A 524 16.68 12.08 -7.31
CA TRP A 524 18.04 12.07 -6.81
C TRP A 524 18.09 11.36 -5.46
N LEU A 525 18.87 10.28 -5.36
CA LEU A 525 18.95 9.45 -4.17
C LEU A 525 20.24 9.74 -3.39
N TYR A 526 20.11 10.20 -2.16
CA TYR A 526 21.20 10.42 -1.21
C TYR A 526 21.19 9.30 -0.16
N ARG A 527 21.78 8.14 -0.50
CA ARG A 527 21.67 6.92 0.32
C ARG A 527 22.27 7.09 1.72
N LEU A 528 23.38 7.82 1.86
CA LEU A 528 24.02 8.11 3.16
C LEU A 528 23.14 8.94 4.11
N LEU A 529 22.22 9.74 3.55
CA LEU A 529 21.29 10.56 4.31
C LEU A 529 19.91 9.91 4.45
N ASN A 530 19.67 8.81 3.72
CA ASN A 530 18.37 8.20 3.50
C ASN A 530 17.34 9.23 2.98
N VAL A 531 17.72 9.98 1.95
CA VAL A 531 16.89 11.03 1.34
C VAL A 531 16.70 10.78 -0.15
N GLU A 532 15.48 11.04 -0.61
CA GLU A 532 15.13 11.18 -2.02
C GLU A 532 14.67 12.61 -2.29
N LEU A 533 15.23 13.24 -3.32
CA LEU A 533 14.80 14.53 -3.83
C LEU A 533 14.13 14.37 -5.19
N ILE A 534 13.04 15.10 -5.42
CA ILE A 534 12.46 15.25 -6.75
C ILE A 534 12.92 16.58 -7.32
N ILE A 535 13.61 16.53 -8.45
CA ILE A 535 14.12 17.70 -9.18
C ILE A 535 13.29 17.91 -10.45
N ARG A 536 12.95 19.16 -10.76
CA ARG A 536 12.28 19.51 -12.01
C ARG A 536 13.23 19.31 -13.20
N SER A 537 12.85 18.47 -14.17
CA SER A 537 13.70 18.21 -15.36
C SER A 537 13.33 19.03 -16.60
N LYS A 538 12.06 19.40 -16.77
CA LYS A 538 11.55 20.05 -17.99
C LYS A 538 11.22 21.54 -17.77
N ASP A 539 11.76 22.40 -18.63
CA ASP A 539 11.43 23.83 -18.79
C ASP A 539 11.74 24.77 -17.59
N GLY A 540 12.75 24.50 -16.75
CA GLY A 540 13.14 25.42 -15.66
C GLY A 540 14.57 25.26 -15.12
N ASP A 541 14.95 26.13 -14.18
CA ASP A 541 16.30 26.30 -13.60
C ASP A 541 16.83 25.12 -12.75
N GLY A 542 16.25 23.91 -12.87
CA GLY A 542 16.59 22.75 -12.05
C GLY A 542 16.38 23.00 -10.56
N ALA A 543 15.13 22.92 -10.08
CA ALA A 543 14.79 23.21 -8.68
C ALA A 543 14.31 21.97 -7.91
N VAL A 544 14.59 21.94 -6.61
CA VAL A 544 14.10 20.91 -5.67
C VAL A 544 12.59 21.10 -5.45
N LEU A 545 11.77 20.15 -5.91
CA LEU A 545 10.30 20.19 -5.77
C LEU A 545 9.82 19.52 -4.48
N GLN A 546 10.52 18.47 -4.07
CA GLN A 546 10.14 17.65 -2.94
C GLN A 546 11.38 17.07 -2.28
N MET A 547 11.33 16.95 -0.95
CA MET A 547 12.34 16.26 -0.16
C MET A 547 11.67 15.19 0.70
N SER A 548 12.01 13.93 0.46
CA SER A 548 11.51 12.76 1.20
C SER A 548 12.65 12.18 2.06
N ILE A 549 12.46 12.14 3.38
CA ILE A 549 13.49 11.73 4.34
C ILE A 549 13.01 10.46 5.05
N GLY A 550 13.74 9.36 4.87
CA GLY A 550 13.44 8.05 5.44
C GLY A 550 14.05 7.83 6.82
N PHE A 551 13.52 6.85 7.55
CA PHE A 551 14.12 6.33 8.77
C PHE A 551 15.05 5.15 8.45
N PRO A 552 16.25 5.07 9.06
CA PRO A 552 16.90 6.09 9.88
C PRO A 552 17.54 7.19 9.00
N SER A 553 17.59 8.43 9.51
CA SER A 553 18.35 9.51 8.89
C SER A 553 19.17 10.27 9.93
N SER A 554 20.33 10.78 9.52
CA SER A 554 21.17 11.68 10.34
C SER A 554 20.74 13.14 10.26
N LEU A 555 19.70 13.45 9.48
CA LEU A 555 19.20 14.81 9.30
C LEU A 555 18.28 15.19 10.46
N THR A 556 18.43 16.43 10.91
CA THR A 556 17.48 17.10 11.81
C THR A 556 16.64 18.04 10.95
N LEU A 557 15.32 17.93 11.06
CA LEU A 557 14.37 18.62 10.18
C LEU A 557 14.20 20.08 10.60
N PHE A 558 13.59 20.30 11.76
CA PHE A 558 13.36 21.59 12.39
C PHE A 558 13.01 21.36 13.86
N ASN A 559 13.26 22.33 14.73
CA ASN A 559 12.94 22.22 16.16
C ASN A 559 13.42 20.88 16.79
N GLU A 560 14.61 20.42 16.40
CA GLU A 560 15.22 19.15 16.83
C GLU A 560 14.50 17.86 16.41
N ILE A 561 13.40 17.95 15.66
CA ILE A 561 12.66 16.78 15.15
C ILE A 561 13.52 15.97 14.16
N ARG A 562 13.50 14.65 14.32
CA ARG A 562 14.18 13.66 13.49
C ARG A 562 13.25 12.51 13.10
N THR A 563 13.64 11.74 12.08
CA THR A 563 13.00 10.44 11.85
C THR A 563 13.26 9.52 13.06
N GLY A 564 12.24 8.76 13.46
CA GLY A 564 12.25 7.96 14.69
C GLY A 564 11.63 8.64 15.92
N ASP A 565 11.41 9.96 15.90
CA ASP A 565 10.67 10.64 16.99
C ASP A 565 9.18 10.27 16.98
N SER A 566 8.52 10.44 18.13
CA SER A 566 7.11 10.05 18.26
C SER A 566 6.17 11.05 17.59
N ARG A 567 4.96 10.59 17.26
CA ARG A 567 3.89 11.46 16.77
C ARG A 567 3.58 12.58 17.75
N GLU A 568 3.54 12.32 19.05
CA GLU A 568 3.25 13.35 20.05
C GLU A 568 4.33 14.43 20.07
N ALA A 569 5.61 14.05 19.92
CA ALA A 569 6.70 15.01 19.80
C ALA A 569 6.53 15.88 18.55
N PHE A 570 6.15 15.27 17.42
CA PHE A 570 5.88 15.99 16.18
C PHE A 570 4.69 16.95 16.27
N GLU A 571 3.55 16.48 16.81
CA GLU A 571 2.32 17.27 16.91
C GLU A 571 2.44 18.44 17.91
N LYS A 572 3.33 18.34 18.92
CA LYS A 572 3.67 19.49 19.78
C LYS A 572 4.26 20.67 18.99
N VAL A 573 4.95 20.39 17.89
CA VAL A 573 5.64 21.39 17.07
C VAL A 573 4.81 21.82 15.86
N CYS A 574 4.09 20.88 15.24
CA CYS A 574 3.36 21.10 13.98
C CYS A 574 1.86 21.30 14.16
N GLY A 575 1.33 21.09 15.37
CA GLY A 575 -0.11 20.94 15.57
C GLY A 575 -0.62 19.57 15.11
N LYS A 576 -1.94 19.38 15.19
CA LYS A 576 -2.59 18.13 14.76
C LYS A 576 -2.60 18.00 13.24
N ALA A 577 -2.65 16.76 12.77
CA ALA A 577 -2.83 16.45 11.36
C ALA A 577 -4.14 17.07 10.84
N VAL A 578 -4.10 17.60 9.62
CA VAL A 578 -5.24 18.28 9.00
C VAL A 578 -6.09 17.32 8.17
N TYR A 579 -5.47 16.32 7.53
CA TYR A 579 -6.15 15.23 6.81
C TYR A 579 -5.23 14.02 6.65
N ARG A 580 -5.77 12.91 6.11
CA ARG A 580 -5.02 11.70 5.77
C ARG A 580 -4.90 11.49 4.27
N SER A 581 -3.74 11.02 3.82
CA SER A 581 -3.57 10.52 2.45
C SER A 581 -2.32 9.64 2.35
N CYS A 582 -2.39 8.59 1.54
CA CYS A 582 -1.23 7.72 1.25
C CYS A 582 -0.58 7.14 2.51
N ASP A 583 -1.41 6.56 3.40
CA ASP A 583 -1.00 6.01 4.72
C ASP A 583 -0.29 7.00 5.65
N ALA A 584 -0.35 8.29 5.32
CA ALA A 584 0.33 9.34 6.03
C ALA A 584 -0.66 10.36 6.57
N LEU A 585 -0.20 11.05 7.62
CA LEU A 585 -0.87 12.21 8.16
C LEU A 585 -0.28 13.46 7.52
N MET A 586 -1.16 14.37 7.14
CA MET A 586 -0.80 15.60 6.44
C MET A 586 -0.87 16.77 7.40
N TYR A 587 0.20 17.57 7.44
CA TYR A 587 0.34 18.73 8.31
C TYR A 587 0.67 19.96 7.49
N HIS A 588 0.09 21.10 7.85
CA HIS A 588 0.46 22.39 7.28
C HIS A 588 1.36 23.14 8.26
N LYS A 589 2.56 23.52 7.83
CA LYS A 589 3.50 24.29 8.65
C LYS A 589 4.11 25.43 7.83
N GLN A 590 3.74 26.67 8.17
CA GLN A 590 4.32 27.89 7.59
C GLN A 590 4.34 27.89 6.05
N GLY A 591 3.25 27.45 5.42
CA GLY A 591 3.13 27.35 3.96
C GLY A 591 3.69 26.07 3.32
N ASN A 592 4.30 25.18 4.11
CA ASN A 592 4.75 23.87 3.67
C ASN A 592 3.72 22.79 4.00
N LEU A 593 3.63 21.80 3.14
CA LEU A 593 2.90 20.55 3.38
C LEU A 593 3.90 19.48 3.82
N LEU A 594 3.71 18.99 5.05
CA LEU A 594 4.47 17.87 5.61
C LEU A 594 3.60 16.64 5.57
N GLN A 595 4.03 15.65 4.81
CA GLN A 595 3.43 14.35 4.82
C GLN A 595 4.26 13.43 5.70
N VAL A 596 3.66 12.87 6.75
CA VAL A 596 4.37 12.06 7.73
C VAL A 596 3.75 10.68 7.83
N MET A 597 4.54 9.66 7.50
CA MET A 597 4.19 8.26 7.71
C MET A 597 4.74 7.82 9.07
N TYR A 598 3.87 7.24 9.89
CA TYR A 598 4.23 6.71 11.20
C TYR A 598 4.19 5.18 11.19
N GLY A 599 5.12 4.55 11.89
CA GLY A 599 5.13 3.11 12.16
C GLY A 599 5.53 2.89 13.61
N ASN A 600 4.72 2.14 14.37
CA ASN A 600 4.78 2.09 15.83
C ASN A 600 4.88 3.49 16.49
N ASN A 601 3.98 4.39 16.10
CA ASN A 601 3.92 5.77 16.58
C ASN A 601 5.19 6.62 16.38
N LYS A 602 6.17 6.13 15.62
CA LYS A 602 7.42 6.81 15.30
C LYS A 602 7.44 7.24 13.84
N ILE A 603 8.07 8.38 13.57
CA ILE A 603 8.24 8.91 12.22
C ILE A 603 9.09 7.96 11.39
N ARG A 604 8.51 7.34 10.35
CA ARG A 604 9.22 6.47 9.40
C ARG A 604 9.62 7.20 8.13
N ASN A 605 8.82 8.15 7.68
CA ASN A 605 9.13 8.97 6.53
C ASN A 605 8.48 10.35 6.67
N ILE A 606 9.22 11.39 6.28
CA ILE A 606 8.68 12.75 6.14
C ILE A 606 8.96 13.24 4.74
N THR A 607 7.90 13.64 4.06
CA THR A 607 7.97 14.30 2.76
C THR A 607 7.58 15.76 2.91
N ILE A 608 8.44 16.65 2.43
CA ILE A 608 8.30 18.10 2.49
C ILE A 608 8.09 18.63 1.07
N ARG A 609 7.09 19.48 0.89
CA ARG A 609 6.80 20.21 -0.35
C ARG A 609 6.05 21.52 -0.06
N ASN A 610 5.94 22.38 -1.07
CA ASN A 610 5.08 23.56 -0.99
C ASN A 610 3.60 23.17 -1.13
N ILE A 611 2.72 23.86 -0.41
CA ILE A 611 1.26 23.74 -0.58
C ILE A 611 0.89 24.33 -1.95
N ASN A 612 0.12 23.59 -2.75
CA ASN A 612 -0.38 24.03 -4.07
C ASN A 612 0.73 24.52 -5.00
N GLU A 613 1.78 23.71 -5.16
CA GLU A 613 2.77 23.98 -6.20
C GLU A 613 2.06 24.09 -7.57
N LYS A 614 2.22 25.24 -8.25
CA LYS A 614 1.83 25.39 -9.67
C LYS A 614 2.69 24.41 -10.47
N ARG A 615 2.17 23.21 -10.67
CA ARG A 615 2.83 22.08 -11.34
C ARG A 615 2.62 22.07 -12.84
#